data_AF-A0A918I4G9-F1
#
_entry.id   AF-A0A918I4G9-F1
#
_cell.length_a   1.000
_cell.length_b   1.000
_cell.length_c   1.000
_cell.angle_alpha   90.00
_cell.angle_beta   90.00
_cell.angle_gamma   90.00
#
_symmetry.space_group_name_H-M   'P 1'
#
loop_
_entity.id
_entity.type
_entity.pdbx_description
1 polymer ?
#
loop_
_entity_poly.entity_id
_entity_poly.type
_entity_poly.pdbx_seq_one_letter_code
_entity_poly.pdbx_strand_id
1 'polypeptide(L)'
;MTPADELRTAAQTLMDLADTAQEDLDTADYWKPYDKTTAWRDGFVNGFGGACSDLVAVFTPATAHALAAWLRSEADRLTVTTHPGWQDTVAPNPLAVARAINGSSR
;
A
#
# COMPACT_ATOMS: atom_id res chain seq x y z
N MET A 1 11.64 11.55 -13.95
CA MET A 1 11.22 10.45 -13.05
C MET A 1 11.52 9.15 -13.77
N THR A 2 12.35 8.29 -13.17
CA THR A 2 12.67 6.96 -13.70
C THR A 2 11.63 5.95 -13.24
N PRO A 3 11.54 4.75 -13.85
CA PRO A 3 10.64 3.70 -13.37
C PRO A 3 10.93 3.30 -11.91
N ALA A 4 12.20 3.23 -11.50
CA ALA A 4 12.55 3.03 -10.09
C ALA A 4 12.02 4.16 -9.16
N ASP A 5 11.98 5.42 -9.63
CA ASP A 5 11.40 6.53 -8.86
C ASP A 5 9.87 6.41 -8.73
N GLU A 6 9.18 5.88 -9.74
CA GLU A 6 7.74 5.60 -9.65
C GLU A 6 7.44 4.57 -8.57
N LEU A 7 8.25 3.49 -8.48
CA LEU A 7 8.15 2.48 -7.42
C LEU A 7 8.38 3.11 -6.04
N ARG A 8 9.41 3.96 -5.88
CA ARG A 8 9.68 4.66 -4.61
C ARG A 8 8.54 5.57 -4.21
N THR A 9 7.97 6.31 -5.16
CA THR A 9 6.82 7.19 -4.92
C THR A 9 5.62 6.39 -4.43
N ALA A 10 5.27 5.30 -5.13
CA ALA A 10 4.15 4.45 -4.73
C ALA A 10 4.37 3.81 -3.36
N ALA A 11 5.59 3.37 -3.07
CA ALA A 11 5.94 2.84 -1.77
C ALA A 11 5.75 3.89 -0.67
N GLN A 12 6.24 5.12 -0.89
CA GLN A 12 6.10 6.21 0.08
C GLN A 12 4.62 6.52 0.35
N THR A 13 3.82 6.67 -0.71
CA THR A 13 2.37 6.88 -0.59
C THR A 13 1.71 5.80 0.26
N LEU A 14 2.06 4.52 0.05
CA LEU A 14 1.51 3.43 0.86
C LEU A 14 1.94 3.49 2.32
N MET A 15 3.21 3.80 2.63
CA MET A 15 3.62 3.93 4.04
C MET A 15 2.92 5.09 4.71
N ASP A 16 2.83 6.25 4.06
CA ASP A 16 2.19 7.43 4.65
C ASP A 16 0.71 7.15 4.97
N LEU A 17 -0.01 6.51 4.04
CA LEU A 17 -1.39 6.09 4.24
C LEU A 17 -1.53 5.01 5.32
N ALA A 18 -0.64 4.02 5.32
CA ALA A 18 -0.67 2.94 6.31
C ALA A 18 -0.37 3.46 7.72
N ASP A 19 0.61 4.35 7.88
CA ASP A 19 0.96 4.99 9.15
C ASP A 19 -0.22 5.82 9.66
N THR A 20 -0.83 6.64 8.80
CA THR A 20 -2.02 7.44 9.15
C THR A 20 -3.20 6.55 9.55
N ALA A 21 -3.44 5.47 8.79
CA ALA A 21 -4.52 4.53 9.09
C ALA A 21 -4.29 3.75 10.39
N GLN A 22 -3.03 3.40 10.69
CA GLN A 22 -2.67 2.75 11.94
C GLN A 22 -2.84 3.71 13.13
N GLU A 23 -2.43 4.97 12.99
CA GLU A 23 -2.64 5.99 14.02
C GLU A 23 -4.14 6.19 14.30
N ASP A 24 -4.98 6.26 13.27
CA ASP A 24 -6.43 6.34 13.42
C ASP A 24 -7.00 5.11 14.14
N LEU A 25 -6.58 3.90 13.75
CA LEU A 25 -6.97 2.63 14.38
C LEU A 25 -6.60 2.61 15.88
N ASP A 26 -5.48 3.22 16.24
CA ASP A 26 -4.97 3.24 17.61
C ASP A 26 -5.66 4.29 18.48
N THR A 27 -6.04 5.43 17.90
CA THR A 27 -6.45 6.62 18.67
C THR A 27 -7.92 6.97 18.58
N ALA A 28 -8.60 6.71 17.46
CA ALA A 28 -9.96 7.20 17.25
C ALA A 28 -11.01 6.42 18.05
N ASP A 29 -12.01 7.16 18.57
CA ASP A 29 -13.10 6.60 19.38
C ASP A 29 -13.92 5.53 18.66
N TYR A 30 -14.03 5.65 17.33
CA TYR A 30 -14.74 4.70 16.48
C TYR A 30 -14.22 3.26 16.65
N TRP A 31 -12.90 3.08 16.80
CA TRP A 31 -12.28 1.77 16.86
C TRP A 31 -12.28 1.15 18.27
N LYS A 32 -12.53 1.95 19.31
CA LYS A 32 -12.48 1.51 20.74
C LYS A 32 -13.38 0.32 21.07
N PRO A 33 -14.59 0.16 20.49
CA PRO A 33 -15.45 -0.97 20.80
C PRO A 33 -15.00 -2.30 20.17
N TYR A 34 -14.06 -2.28 19.21
CA TYR A 34 -13.62 -3.47 18.48
C TYR A 34 -12.38 -4.09 19.14
N ASP A 35 -12.22 -5.42 18.98
CA ASP A 35 -10.97 -6.10 19.37
C ASP A 35 -9.82 -5.61 18.49
N LYS A 36 -8.71 -5.18 19.09
CA LYS A 36 -7.59 -4.57 18.34
C LYS A 36 -7.00 -5.48 17.27
N THR A 37 -7.09 -6.80 17.43
CA THR A 37 -6.54 -7.76 16.45
C THR A 37 -7.40 -7.90 15.19
N THR A 38 -8.70 -7.60 15.29
CA THR A 38 -9.67 -7.68 14.18
C THR A 38 -10.31 -6.35 13.83
N ALA A 39 -10.01 -5.28 14.59
CA ALA A 39 -10.69 -4.00 14.53
C ALA A 39 -10.78 -3.44 13.10
N TRP A 40 -9.68 -3.47 12.34
CA TRP A 40 -9.67 -3.06 10.94
C TRP A 40 -10.76 -3.77 10.12
N ARG A 41 -10.72 -5.10 10.09
CA ARG A 41 -11.69 -5.92 9.38
C ARG A 41 -13.11 -5.66 9.87
N ASP A 42 -13.29 -5.69 11.19
CA ASP A 42 -14.61 -5.60 11.79
C ASP A 42 -15.25 -4.23 11.55
N GLY A 43 -14.48 -3.15 11.60
CA GLY A 43 -14.98 -1.81 11.32
C GLY A 43 -15.45 -1.66 9.88
N PHE A 44 -14.66 -2.11 8.89
CA PHE A 44 -15.09 -2.07 7.48
C PHE A 44 -16.32 -2.96 7.23
N VAL A 45 -16.28 -4.21 7.69
CA VAL A 45 -17.38 -5.17 7.49
C VAL A 45 -18.68 -4.67 8.12
N ASN A 46 -18.61 -4.08 9.31
CA ASN A 46 -19.80 -3.51 9.96
C ASN A 46 -20.24 -2.18 9.35
N GLY A 47 -19.31 -1.34 8.92
CA GLY A 47 -19.61 -0.01 8.39
C GLY A 47 -20.19 -0.02 6.97
N PHE A 48 -19.64 -0.86 6.09
CA PHE A 48 -19.98 -0.88 4.66
C PHE A 48 -20.60 -2.21 4.22
N GLY A 49 -20.11 -3.34 4.76
CA GLY A 49 -20.53 -4.68 4.35
C GLY A 49 -20.25 -5.01 2.87
N GLY A 50 -20.56 -6.24 2.48
CA GLY A 50 -20.46 -6.71 1.09
C GLY A 50 -19.03 -6.84 0.55
N ALA A 51 -18.93 -7.25 -0.72
CA ALA A 51 -17.67 -7.69 -1.34
C ALA A 51 -16.58 -6.60 -1.39
N CYS A 52 -16.96 -5.32 -1.52
CA CYS A 52 -15.99 -4.21 -1.49
C CYS A 52 -15.35 -4.09 -0.10
N SER A 53 -16.15 -4.22 0.95
CA SER A 53 -15.64 -4.20 2.32
C SER A 53 -14.74 -5.40 2.60
N ASP A 54 -15.09 -6.58 2.09
CA ASP A 54 -14.27 -7.78 2.27
C ASP A 54 -12.88 -7.62 1.65
N LEU A 55 -12.79 -6.97 0.49
CA LEU A 55 -11.51 -6.68 -0.15
C LEU A 55 -10.65 -5.69 0.66
N VAL A 56 -11.23 -4.59 1.14
CA VAL A 56 -10.46 -3.60 1.93
C VAL A 56 -10.07 -4.16 3.30
N ALA A 57 -10.90 -5.03 3.88
CA ALA A 57 -10.63 -5.67 5.16
C ALA A 57 -9.37 -6.56 5.15
N VAL A 58 -8.99 -7.15 4.01
CA VAL A 58 -7.75 -7.92 3.89
C VAL A 58 -6.52 -7.06 3.56
N PHE A 59 -6.73 -5.82 3.13
CA PHE A 59 -5.67 -4.86 2.83
C PHE A 59 -5.42 -3.93 4.03
N THR A 60 -4.93 -4.53 5.12
CA THR A 60 -4.64 -3.84 6.40
C THR A 60 -3.44 -2.89 6.28
N PRO A 61 -3.23 -1.97 7.25
CA PRO A 61 -2.01 -1.16 7.32
C PRO A 61 -0.73 -2.00 7.23
N ALA A 62 -0.68 -3.14 7.92
CA ALA A 62 0.45 -4.06 7.86
C ALA A 62 0.67 -4.65 6.45
N THR A 63 -0.41 -5.01 5.73
CA THR A 63 -0.31 -5.47 4.33
C THR A 63 0.21 -4.34 3.43
N ALA A 64 -0.25 -3.10 3.64
CA ALA A 64 0.23 -1.94 2.89
C ALA A 64 1.71 -1.65 3.14
N HIS A 65 2.19 -1.73 4.39
CA HIS A 65 3.63 -1.63 4.72
C HIS A 65 4.46 -2.71 4.05
N ALA A 66 4.00 -3.97 4.07
CA ALA A 66 4.70 -5.07 3.42
C ALA A 66 4.81 -4.84 1.90
N LEU A 67 3.73 -4.38 1.26
CA LEU A 67 3.74 -4.04 -0.17
C LEU A 67 4.67 -2.86 -0.47
N ALA A 68 4.68 -1.82 0.37
CA ALA A 68 5.59 -0.69 0.24
C ALA A 68 7.06 -1.10 0.36
N ALA A 69 7.40 -1.98 1.31
CA ALA A 69 8.74 -2.52 1.47
C ALA A 69 9.17 -3.32 0.24
N TRP A 70 8.27 -4.13 -0.33
CA TRP A 70 8.54 -4.84 -1.58
C TRP A 70 8.80 -3.89 -2.77
N LEU A 71 7.98 -2.84 -2.93
CA LEU A 71 8.17 -1.84 -3.99
C LEU A 71 9.52 -1.10 -3.86
N ARG A 72 9.94 -0.75 -2.63
CA ARG A 72 11.27 -0.17 -2.37
C ARG A 72 12.39 -1.14 -2.76
N SER A 73 12.28 -2.40 -2.36
CA SER A 73 13.26 -3.44 -2.72
C SER A 73 13.40 -3.59 -4.24
N GLU A 74 12.28 -3.60 -4.98
CA GLU A 74 12.31 -3.64 -6.44
C GLU A 74 12.95 -2.38 -7.05
N ALA A 75 12.68 -1.19 -6.50
CA ALA A 75 13.30 0.05 -6.95
C ALA A 75 14.83 0.02 -6.78
N ASP A 76 15.29 -0.46 -5.63
CA ASP A 76 16.72 -0.55 -5.32
C ASP A 76 17.39 -1.60 -6.21
N ARG A 77 16.76 -2.76 -6.40
CA ARG A 77 17.21 -3.77 -7.36
C ARG A 77 17.36 -3.18 -8.76
N LEU A 78 16.35 -2.50 -9.29
CA LEU A 78 16.39 -1.88 -10.62
C LEU A 78 17.49 -0.83 -10.75
N THR A 79 17.69 -0.02 -9.71
CA THR A 79 18.74 1.01 -9.68
C THR A 79 20.13 0.39 -9.81
N VAL A 80 20.36 -0.76 -9.18
CA VAL A 80 21.65 -1.45 -9.19
C VAL A 80 21.86 -2.31 -10.45
N THR A 81 20.81 -3.01 -10.91
CA THR A 81 20.98 -4.09 -11.90
C THR A 81 20.55 -3.69 -13.32
N THR A 82 19.91 -2.54 -13.52
CA THR A 82 19.24 -2.25 -14.78
C THR A 82 19.36 -0.78 -15.18
N HIS A 83 19.91 -0.56 -16.38
CA HIS A 83 19.96 0.77 -16.98
C HIS A 83 18.55 1.40 -17.06
N PRO A 84 18.35 2.69 -16.72
CA PRO A 84 17.03 3.32 -16.64
C PRO A 84 16.13 3.10 -17.87
N GLY A 85 16.70 3.18 -19.08
CA GLY A 85 15.97 2.96 -20.34
C GLY A 85 15.39 1.56 -20.56
N TRP A 86 15.73 0.57 -19.72
CA TRP A 86 15.25 -0.82 -19.81
C TRP A 86 14.37 -1.24 -18.63
N GLN A 87 14.21 -0.40 -17.61
CA GLN A 87 13.52 -0.77 -16.36
C GLN A 87 12.05 -1.13 -16.58
N ASP A 88 11.35 -0.39 -17.47
CA ASP A 88 9.96 -0.69 -17.85
C ASP A 88 9.80 -2.09 -18.47
N THR A 89 10.80 -2.54 -19.22
CA THR A 89 10.78 -3.85 -19.89
C THR A 89 11.02 -4.99 -18.91
N VAL A 90 11.89 -4.82 -17.91
CA VAL A 90 12.29 -5.92 -17.01
C VAL A 90 11.46 -6.02 -15.74
N ALA A 91 10.70 -4.98 -15.38
CA ALA A 91 9.83 -4.98 -14.19
C ALA A 91 8.41 -4.47 -14.48
N PRO A 92 7.71 -5.00 -15.50
CA PRO A 92 6.39 -4.51 -15.88
C PRO A 92 5.35 -4.64 -14.76
N ASN A 93 5.42 -5.72 -13.96
CA ASN A 93 4.43 -5.98 -12.90
C ASN A 93 4.58 -5.06 -11.68
N PRO A 94 5.78 -4.90 -11.06
CA PRO A 94 5.96 -3.89 -10.01
C PRO A 94 5.55 -2.49 -10.46
N LEU A 95 5.85 -2.12 -11.70
CA LEU A 95 5.51 -0.81 -12.25
C LEU A 95 4.01 -0.65 -12.48
N ALA A 96 3.30 -1.69 -12.93
CA ALA A 96 1.85 -1.66 -13.04
C ALA A 96 1.19 -1.42 -11.67
N VAL A 97 1.68 -2.08 -10.62
CA VAL A 97 1.22 -1.86 -9.23
C VAL A 97 1.49 -0.44 -8.79
N ALA A 98 2.72 0.06 -8.95
CA ALA A 98 3.07 1.42 -8.56
C ALA A 98 2.27 2.49 -9.30
N ARG A 99 2.05 2.31 -10.61
CA ARG A 99 1.24 3.22 -11.42
C ARG A 99 -0.23 3.23 -10.98
N ALA A 100 -0.79 2.08 -10.60
CA ALA A 100 -2.15 2.01 -10.05
C ALA A 100 -2.27 2.77 -8.72
N ILE A 101 -1.29 2.63 -7.82
CA ILE A 101 -1.24 3.36 -6.55
C ILE A 101 -1.09 4.87 -6.79
N ASN A 102 -0.12 5.27 -7.62
CA ASN A 102 0.14 6.67 -7.93
C ASN A 102 -1.04 7.33 -8.68
N GLY A 103 -1.79 6.57 -9.47
CA GLY A 103 -3.01 7.05 -10.13
C GLY A 103 -4.21 7.23 -9.21
N SER A 104 -4.24 6.50 -8.08
CA SER A 104 -5.36 6.50 -7.12
C SER A 104 -5.22 7.55 -6.02
N SER A 105 -4.02 8.12 -5.83
CA SER A 105 -3.72 9.11 -4.78
C SER A 105 -4.00 10.56 -5.19
N ARG A 106 -4.97 10.79 -6.07
CA ARG A 106 -5.36 12.12 -6.56
C ARG A 106 -6.51 12.73 -5.79
#